data_AF-A0A1H3RJZ8-F1
#
_entry.id   AF-A0A1H3RJZ8-F1
#
_cell.length_a   1.000
_cell.length_b   1.000
_cell.length_c   1.000
_cell.angle_alpha   90.00
_cell.angle_beta   90.00
_cell.angle_gamma   90.00
#
_symmetry.space_group_name_H-M   'P 1'
#
loop_
_entity.id
_entity.type
_entity.pdbx_description
1 polymer ?
#
loop_
_entity_poly.entity_id
_entity_poly.type
_entity_poly.pdbx_seq_one_letter_code
_entity_poly.pdbx_strand_id
1 'polypeptide(L)'
;MSGTSESDLIEEARAALGESEEIRVAGIFGLANLVVAQAVGLAAGSAASGVDVAVGADVGGGLGAFVATKAAAEAQGVTVQLIVAVNDDTIHVLNRDTGGRLRAEVASFPRATTEVRVEKFGLSRQLTLTEPATGDSIQLHGSVSWIVAQSTGDRLVLDLLGD
;
A
#
# COMPACT_ATOMS: atom_id res chain seq x y z
N MET A 1 -17.63 -6.19 15.43
CA MET A 1 -16.70 -5.61 14.45
C MET A 1 -15.82 -6.76 13.98
N SER A 2 -16.16 -7.38 12.84
CA SER A 2 -15.28 -8.38 12.23
C SER A 2 -14.14 -7.62 11.58
N GLY A 3 -12.94 -7.70 12.14
CA GLY A 3 -11.75 -7.21 11.45
C GLY A 3 -11.48 -8.08 10.23
N THR A 4 -11.05 -7.47 9.13
CA THR A 4 -10.55 -8.20 7.96
C THR A 4 -9.37 -9.07 8.40
N SER A 5 -9.46 -10.38 8.19
CA SER A 5 -8.39 -11.32 8.54
C SER A 5 -7.31 -11.34 7.46
N GLU A 6 -6.13 -11.88 7.77
CA GLU A 6 -5.04 -12.01 6.79
C GLU A 6 -5.42 -12.95 5.63
N SER A 7 -6.19 -14.01 5.89
CA SER A 7 -6.70 -14.89 4.84
C SER A 7 -7.65 -14.16 3.89
N ASP A 8 -8.54 -13.29 4.40
CA ASP A 8 -9.40 -12.45 3.55
C ASP A 8 -8.57 -11.52 2.66
N LEU A 9 -7.45 -11.00 3.18
CA LEU A 9 -6.54 -10.13 2.43
C LEU A 9 -5.75 -10.87 1.36
N ILE A 10 -5.36 -12.12 1.62
CA ILE A 10 -4.74 -12.99 0.63
C ILE A 10 -5.73 -13.29 -0.50
N GLU A 11 -6.99 -13.57 -0.18
CA GLU A 11 -8.04 -13.78 -1.19
C GLU A 11 -8.28 -12.52 -2.03
N GLU A 12 -8.34 -11.34 -1.39
CA GLU A 12 -8.48 -10.06 -2.09
C GLU A 12 -7.28 -9.79 -3.01
N ALA A 13 -6.05 -10.05 -2.55
CA ALA A 13 -4.84 -9.90 -3.35
C ALA A 13 -4.80 -10.86 -4.54
N ARG A 14 -5.21 -12.13 -4.35
CA ARG A 14 -5.34 -13.12 -5.43
C ARG A 14 -6.40 -12.73 -6.44
N ALA A 15 -7.54 -12.20 -6.01
CA ALA A 15 -8.57 -11.70 -6.92
C ALA A 15 -8.06 -10.52 -7.77
N ALA A 16 -7.17 -9.68 -7.23
CA ALA A 16 -6.58 -8.55 -7.91
C ALA A 16 -5.45 -8.93 -8.89
N LEU A 17 -4.60 -9.90 -8.53
CA LEU A 17 -3.41 -10.29 -9.29
C LEU A 17 -3.66 -11.48 -10.25
N GLY A 18 -4.63 -12.33 -9.92
CA GLY A 18 -4.94 -13.57 -10.61
C GLY A 18 -4.83 -14.78 -9.65
N GLU A 19 -5.71 -15.77 -9.84
CA GLU A 19 -5.82 -16.94 -8.92
C GLU A 19 -4.57 -17.82 -8.88
N SER A 20 -3.68 -17.69 -9.88
CA SER A 20 -2.40 -18.41 -9.96
C SER A 20 -1.29 -17.80 -9.10
N GLU A 21 -1.49 -16.63 -8.50
CA GLU A 21 -0.51 -15.95 -7.67
C GLU A 21 -0.44 -16.57 -6.26
N GLU A 22 0.70 -17.16 -5.90
CA GLU A 22 0.91 -17.72 -4.56
C GLU A 22 1.34 -16.63 -3.56
N ILE A 23 0.37 -15.92 -3.01
CA ILE A 23 0.60 -14.94 -1.94
C ILE A 23 0.89 -15.67 -0.63
N ARG A 24 2.02 -15.33 0.00
CA ARG A 24 2.45 -15.87 1.30
C ARG A 24 1.81 -15.15 2.47
N VAL A 25 1.79 -13.83 2.42
CA VAL A 25 1.25 -12.95 3.48
C VAL A 25 0.66 -11.69 2.86
N ALA A 26 -0.35 -11.12 3.51
CA ALA A 26 -0.93 -9.84 3.12
C ALA A 26 -1.33 -8.99 4.35
N GLY A 27 -1.20 -7.67 4.23
CA GLY A 27 -1.52 -6.71 5.29
C GLY A 27 -2.13 -5.41 4.74
N ILE A 28 -2.77 -4.62 5.59
CA ILE A 28 -3.40 -3.34 5.22
C ILE A 28 -2.51 -2.19 5.70
N PHE A 29 -2.04 -1.39 4.76
CA PHE A 29 -1.21 -0.24 5.07
C PHE A 29 -1.89 1.05 4.64
N GLY A 30 -1.88 2.06 5.50
CA GLY A 30 -2.26 3.42 5.13
C GLY A 30 -1.18 4.05 4.26
N LEU A 31 -1.58 4.87 3.29
CA LEU A 31 -0.61 5.67 2.54
C LEU A 31 -0.01 6.76 3.44
N ALA A 32 1.32 6.76 3.59
CA ALA A 32 2.05 7.74 4.41
C ALA A 32 2.50 8.93 3.57
N ASN A 33 3.22 8.62 2.51
CA ASN A 33 3.69 9.56 1.52
C ASN A 33 3.94 8.77 0.24
N LEU A 34 3.46 9.33 -0.87
CA LEU A 34 3.64 8.73 -2.18
C LEU A 34 4.68 9.54 -2.94
N VAL A 35 5.93 9.11 -2.91
CA VAL A 35 6.92 9.57 -3.90
C VAL A 35 6.81 8.65 -5.11
N VAL A 36 5.66 8.67 -5.78
CA VAL A 36 5.50 8.00 -7.07
C VAL A 36 6.26 8.81 -8.11
N ALA A 37 7.53 8.43 -8.34
CA ALA A 37 8.00 8.43 -9.71
C ALA A 37 7.06 7.48 -10.45
N GLN A 38 6.48 7.94 -11.55
CA GLN A 38 5.47 7.20 -12.28
C GLN A 38 6.05 5.85 -12.70
N ALA A 39 5.78 4.79 -11.91
CA ALA A 39 5.94 3.41 -12.31
C ALA A 39 4.82 3.12 -13.31
N VAL A 40 4.93 3.77 -14.46
CA VAL A 40 4.44 3.27 -15.72
C VAL A 40 4.98 1.85 -15.78
N GLY A 41 4.09 0.87 -15.72
CA GLY A 41 4.37 -0.42 -16.29
C GLY A 41 4.86 -0.14 -17.70
N LEU A 42 6.18 -0.19 -17.90
CA LEU A 42 6.81 -0.09 -19.20
C LEU A 42 6.61 -1.41 -19.93
N ALA A 43 5.34 -1.71 -20.17
CA ALA A 43 4.80 -2.50 -21.25
C ALA A 43 3.41 -1.90 -21.56
N ALA A 44 3.42 -0.88 -22.42
CA ALA A 44 2.30 -0.18 -23.06
C ALA A 44 1.57 0.95 -22.30
N GLY A 45 2.03 2.19 -22.54
CA GLY A 45 1.12 3.29 -22.92
C GLY A 45 0.80 4.41 -21.90
N SER A 46 1.39 5.58 -22.14
CA SER A 46 0.91 6.96 -21.85
C SER A 46 0.86 7.54 -20.40
N ALA A 47 1.74 8.54 -20.20
CA ALA A 47 1.60 9.87 -19.57
C ALA A 47 0.80 10.09 -18.26
N ALA A 48 1.41 10.75 -17.25
CA ALA A 48 1.25 12.21 -17.02
C ALA A 48 1.64 12.68 -15.60
N SER A 49 2.57 13.65 -15.54
CA SER A 49 2.66 14.84 -14.66
C SER A 49 2.42 14.71 -13.14
N GLY A 50 3.45 15.09 -12.37
CA GLY A 50 3.42 15.22 -10.91
C GLY A 50 2.52 16.34 -10.37
N VAL A 51 2.15 16.19 -9.09
CA VAL A 51 1.36 17.16 -8.31
C VAL A 51 1.77 17.08 -6.83
N ASP A 52 2.35 18.17 -6.31
CA ASP A 52 2.50 18.45 -4.87
C ASP A 52 1.15 18.88 -4.27
N VAL A 53 0.75 18.35 -3.11
CA VAL A 53 -0.43 18.85 -2.37
C VAL A 53 -0.09 19.10 -0.90
N ALA A 54 -0.15 20.37 -0.51
CA ALA A 54 -0.15 20.82 0.88
C ALA A 54 -1.57 20.74 1.47
N VAL A 55 -1.75 20.05 2.60
CA VAL A 55 -3.05 19.92 3.30
C VAL A 55 -3.09 20.86 4.50
N GLY A 56 -3.89 21.92 4.41
CA GLY A 56 -4.27 22.78 5.54
C GLY A 56 -5.53 22.24 6.23
N ALA A 57 -5.51 22.16 7.57
CA ALA A 57 -6.60 21.62 8.39
C ALA A 57 -7.28 22.73 9.20
N ASP A 58 -8.61 22.83 9.11
CA ASP A 58 -9.44 23.61 10.03
C ASP A 58 -10.64 22.81 10.55
N VAL A 59 -11.02 23.13 11.78
CA VAL A 59 -11.80 22.32 12.74
C VAL A 59 -13.31 22.36 12.43
N GLY A 60 -13.69 21.59 11.42
CA GLY A 60 -15.03 21.01 11.19
C GLY A 60 -14.91 19.70 10.38
N GLY A 61 -13.67 19.22 10.24
CA GLY A 61 -13.18 18.52 9.08
C GLY A 61 -12.89 17.04 9.27
N GLY A 62 -13.48 16.34 10.24
CA GLY A 62 -13.24 14.89 10.38
C GLY A 62 -13.68 14.09 9.14
N LEU A 63 -14.91 14.32 8.68
CA LEU A 63 -15.41 13.73 7.43
C LEU A 63 -14.94 14.51 6.21
N GLY A 64 -14.86 15.85 6.30
CA GLY A 64 -14.40 16.69 5.19
C GLY A 64 -12.95 16.43 4.80
N ALA A 65 -12.06 16.32 5.78
CA ALA A 65 -10.66 15.96 5.56
C ALA A 65 -10.53 14.51 5.11
N PHE A 66 -11.29 13.56 5.66
CA PHE A 66 -11.27 12.18 5.16
C PHE A 66 -11.73 12.08 3.70
N VAL A 67 -12.80 12.79 3.33
CA VAL A 67 -13.30 12.85 1.94
C VAL A 67 -12.28 13.56 1.04
N ALA A 68 -11.64 14.64 1.50
CA ALA A 68 -10.59 15.32 0.76
C ALA A 68 -9.34 14.44 0.59
N THR A 69 -8.89 13.74 1.64
CA THR A 69 -7.79 12.77 1.61
C THR A 69 -8.11 11.62 0.67
N LYS A 70 -9.35 11.10 0.70
CA LYS A 70 -9.80 10.07 -0.23
C LYS A 70 -9.78 10.59 -1.67
N ALA A 71 -10.33 11.77 -1.92
CA ALA A 71 -10.35 12.36 -3.26
C ALA A 71 -8.93 12.66 -3.78
N ALA A 72 -8.02 13.13 -2.93
CA ALA A 72 -6.62 13.37 -3.27
C ALA A 72 -5.87 12.07 -3.57
N ALA A 73 -6.07 11.02 -2.77
CA ALA A 73 -5.51 9.69 -3.02
C ALA A 73 -6.07 9.11 -4.33
N GLU A 74 -7.38 9.18 -4.56
CA GLU A 74 -8.00 8.67 -5.80
C GLU A 74 -7.52 9.47 -7.03
N ALA A 75 -7.26 10.78 -6.88
CA ALA A 75 -6.66 11.60 -7.93
C ALA A 75 -5.21 11.18 -8.28
N GLN A 76 -4.52 10.56 -7.33
CA GLN A 76 -3.21 9.92 -7.53
C GLN A 76 -3.33 8.44 -7.96
N GLY A 77 -4.55 7.95 -8.20
CA GLY A 77 -4.80 6.58 -8.62
C GLY A 77 -4.72 5.55 -7.49
N VAL A 78 -4.75 5.98 -6.23
CA VAL A 78 -4.55 5.12 -5.06
C VAL A 78 -5.68 5.22 -4.02
N THR A 79 -5.88 4.17 -3.23
CA THR A 79 -6.77 4.19 -2.07
C THR A 79 -6.04 4.64 -0.81
N VAL A 80 -6.78 5.19 0.15
CA VAL A 80 -6.22 5.62 1.46
C VAL A 80 -5.63 4.44 2.25
N GLN A 81 -6.21 3.25 2.05
CA GLN A 81 -5.70 1.98 2.55
C GLN A 81 -5.32 1.09 1.37
N LEU A 82 -4.09 0.61 1.37
CA LEU A 82 -3.51 -0.27 0.37
C LEU A 82 -3.32 -1.66 0.98
N ILE A 83 -3.32 -2.69 0.14
CA ILE A 83 -2.89 -4.03 0.52
C ILE A 83 -1.44 -4.19 0.11
N VAL A 84 -0.59 -4.57 1.06
CA VAL A 84 0.76 -5.08 0.74
C VAL A 84 0.67 -6.59 0.75
N ALA A 85 0.85 -7.20 -0.41
CA ALA A 85 0.84 -8.64 -0.59
C ALA A 85 2.24 -9.11 -1.04
N VAL A 86 2.74 -10.17 -0.42
CA VAL A 86 4.11 -10.65 -0.65
C VAL A 86 4.06 -12.10 -1.14
N ASN A 87 4.68 -12.38 -2.28
CA ASN A 87 4.96 -13.73 -2.75
C ASN A 87 6.47 -14.03 -2.66
N ASP A 88 6.95 -15.06 -3.33
CA ASP A 88 8.36 -15.47 -3.28
C ASP A 88 9.30 -14.42 -3.89
N ASP A 89 8.85 -13.77 -4.95
CA ASP A 89 9.70 -12.97 -5.84
C ASP A 89 9.40 -11.46 -5.78
N THR A 90 8.20 -11.09 -5.33
CA THR A 90 7.61 -9.76 -5.53
C THR A 90 6.83 -9.29 -4.29
N ILE A 91 6.94 -7.98 -4.02
CA ILE A 91 6.11 -7.23 -3.07
C ILE A 91 5.13 -6.41 -3.91
N HIS A 92 3.85 -6.75 -3.84
CA HIS A 92 2.79 -6.04 -4.53
C HIS A 92 2.14 -5.04 -3.60
N VAL A 93 1.91 -3.83 -4.10
CA VAL A 93 1.10 -2.81 -3.43
C VAL A 93 -0.18 -2.61 -4.23
N LEU A 94 -1.31 -2.93 -3.63
CA LEU A 94 -2.60 -3.01 -4.29
C LEU A 94 -3.58 -1.98 -3.72
N ASN A 95 -4.42 -1.44 -4.60
CA ASN A 95 -5.62 -0.73 -4.20
C ASN A 95 -6.64 -1.72 -3.62
N ARG A 96 -7.19 -1.35 -2.47
CA ARG A 96 -8.27 -2.11 -1.85
C ARG A 96 -9.56 -1.94 -2.65
N ASP A 97 -10.33 -3.01 -2.83
CA ASP A 97 -11.50 -3.12 -3.73
C ASP A 97 -12.15 -1.77 -4.09
N THR A 98 -11.93 -1.35 -5.33
CA THR A 98 -12.46 -0.08 -5.85
C THR A 98 -13.65 -0.27 -6.79
N GLY A 99 -14.10 -1.50 -7.02
CA GLY A 99 -15.12 -1.81 -8.04
C GLY A 99 -14.68 -1.47 -9.46
N GLY A 100 -13.37 -1.57 -9.75
CA GLY A 100 -12.79 -1.25 -11.06
C GLY A 100 -12.58 0.25 -11.33
N ARG A 101 -12.81 1.13 -10.35
CA ARG A 101 -12.60 2.58 -10.49
C ARG A 101 -11.12 2.94 -10.61
N LEU A 102 -10.24 2.23 -9.90
CA LEU A 102 -8.79 2.40 -9.95
C LEU A 102 -8.13 1.12 -10.45
N ARG A 103 -6.89 1.23 -10.91
CA ARG A 103 -6.04 0.07 -11.20
C ARG A 103 -5.88 -0.76 -9.92
N ALA A 104 -5.95 -2.08 -10.04
CA ALA A 104 -5.82 -2.98 -8.89
C ALA A 104 -4.42 -2.92 -8.26
N GLU A 105 -3.36 -2.97 -9.08
CA GLU A 105 -1.98 -2.85 -8.62
C GLU A 105 -1.45 -1.43 -8.79
N VAL A 106 -0.94 -0.85 -7.70
CA VAL A 106 -0.34 0.49 -7.63
C VAL A 106 1.14 0.42 -7.97
N ALA A 107 1.85 -0.53 -7.35
CA ALA A 107 3.27 -0.71 -7.52
C ALA A 107 3.67 -2.17 -7.28
N SER A 108 4.80 -2.56 -7.86
CA SER A 108 5.34 -3.91 -7.80
C SER A 108 6.86 -3.81 -7.64
N PHE A 109 7.40 -4.54 -6.67
CA PHE A 109 8.79 -4.43 -6.24
C PHE A 109 9.45 -5.81 -6.19
N PRO A 110 10.53 -6.09 -6.92
CA PRO A 110 11.22 -7.38 -6.84
C PRO A 110 11.87 -7.56 -5.45
N ARG A 111 11.47 -8.60 -4.71
CA ARG A 111 11.94 -8.85 -3.34
C ARG A 111 13.45 -8.96 -3.21
N ALA A 112 14.10 -9.50 -4.22
CA ALA A 112 15.55 -9.74 -4.20
C ALA A 112 16.38 -8.45 -4.27
N THR A 113 15.83 -7.37 -4.83
CA THR A 113 16.57 -6.12 -5.11
C THR A 113 16.01 -4.92 -4.37
N THR A 114 14.77 -5.01 -3.89
CA THR A 114 14.12 -3.93 -3.16
C THR A 114 14.75 -3.72 -1.79
N GLU A 115 15.17 -2.49 -1.54
CA GLU A 115 15.55 -2.02 -0.22
C GLU A 115 14.30 -1.82 0.62
N VAL A 116 14.21 -2.57 1.72
CA VAL A 116 13.13 -2.43 2.70
C VAL A 116 13.65 -1.68 3.93
N ARG A 117 12.94 -0.63 4.33
CA ARG A 117 13.18 0.05 5.61
C ARG A 117 11.91 0.05 6.46
N VAL A 118 12.02 -0.43 7.70
CA VAL A 118 10.93 -0.41 8.68
C VAL A 118 11.30 0.50 9.85
N GLU A 119 10.64 1.64 9.98
CA GLU A 119 10.82 2.59 11.09
C GLU A 119 9.71 2.46 12.14
N LYS A 120 10.08 2.56 13.41
CA LYS A 120 9.17 2.37 14.55
C LYS A 120 8.71 3.71 15.12
N PHE A 121 7.42 3.96 15.11
CA PHE A 121 6.79 5.14 15.72
C PHE A 121 5.75 4.71 16.75
N GLY A 122 6.21 4.44 17.98
CA GLY A 122 5.34 3.89 19.04
C GLY A 122 4.76 2.53 18.65
N LEU A 123 3.44 2.45 18.51
CA LEU A 123 2.70 1.25 18.05
C LEU A 123 2.47 1.20 16.53
N SER A 124 2.86 2.25 15.82
CA SER A 124 2.84 2.29 14.36
C SER A 124 4.19 1.90 13.79
N ARG A 125 4.18 1.40 12.55
CA ARG A 125 5.37 1.12 11.77
C ARG A 125 5.25 1.85 10.45
N GLN A 126 6.36 2.39 9.98
CA GLN A 126 6.45 2.97 8.66
C GLN A 126 7.32 2.05 7.81
N LEU A 127 6.74 1.53 6.75
CA LEU A 127 7.39 0.69 5.76
C LEU A 127 7.74 1.56 4.57
N THR A 128 9.02 1.63 4.23
CA THR A 128 9.50 2.23 2.98
C THR A 128 10.06 1.11 2.11
N LEU A 129 9.56 1.02 0.89
CA LEU A 129 10.12 0.16 -0.16
C LEU A 129 10.81 1.05 -1.17
N THR A 130 12.01 0.69 -1.58
CA THR A 130 12.78 1.41 -2.61
C THR A 130 13.40 0.41 -3.57
N GLU A 131 13.15 0.53 -4.87
CA GLU A 131 13.85 -0.26 -5.89
C GLU A 131 15.05 0.54 -6.43
N PRO A 132 16.30 0.17 -6.09
CA PRO A 132 17.46 0.96 -6.46
C PRO A 132 17.70 1.06 -7.97
N ALA A 133 17.29 0.04 -8.73
CA ALA A 133 17.49 0.01 -10.17
C ALA A 133 16.68 1.09 -10.91
N THR A 134 15.46 1.38 -10.44
CA THR A 134 14.56 2.35 -11.06
C THR A 134 14.49 3.66 -10.28
N GLY A 135 14.84 3.65 -8.99
CA GLY A 135 14.63 4.75 -8.06
C GLY A 135 13.19 4.85 -7.56
N ASP A 136 12.33 3.86 -7.84
CA ASP A 136 10.95 3.85 -7.38
C ASP A 136 10.88 3.68 -5.87
N SER A 137 10.00 4.42 -5.20
CA SER A 137 9.85 4.31 -3.75
C SER A 137 8.41 4.55 -3.30
N ILE A 138 7.99 3.85 -2.27
CA ILE A 138 6.70 4.08 -1.61
C ILE A 138 6.85 4.02 -0.09
N GLN A 139 6.14 4.92 0.60
CA GLN A 139 6.10 4.97 2.05
C GLN A 139 4.68 4.67 2.55
N LEU A 140 4.59 3.69 3.42
CA LEU A 140 3.36 3.07 3.90
C LEU A 140 3.36 3.06 5.44
N HIS A 141 2.19 3.20 6.05
CA HIS A 141 1.97 3.11 7.49
C HIS A 141 1.18 1.86 7.85
N GLY A 142 1.82 0.94 8.56
CA GLY A 142 1.17 -0.24 9.15
C GLY A 142 0.98 -0.08 10.66
N SER A 143 0.08 -0.86 11.24
CA SER A 143 -0.09 -0.94 12.69
C SER A 143 0.36 -2.29 13.22
N VAL A 144 1.13 -2.29 14.31
CA VAL A 144 1.44 -3.54 15.05
C VAL A 144 0.66 -3.64 16.35
N SER A 145 -0.36 -2.82 16.53
CA SER A 145 -1.15 -2.77 17.75
C SER A 145 -2.01 -4.02 17.90
N TRP A 146 -1.71 -4.83 18.90
CA TRP A 146 -2.42 -6.06 19.27
C TRP A 146 -3.93 -5.92 19.54
N ILE A 147 -4.44 -4.69 19.66
CA ILE A 147 -5.86 -4.38 19.87
C ILE A 147 -6.61 -4.23 18.53
N VAL A 148 -5.89 -4.00 17.43
CA VAL A 148 -6.48 -3.79 16.10
C VAL A 148 -6.50 -5.13 15.36
N ALA A 149 -7.70 -5.63 15.05
CA ALA A 149 -7.87 -6.92 14.38
C ALA A 149 -7.13 -7.02 13.02
N GLN A 150 -6.91 -5.89 12.35
CA GLN A 150 -6.16 -5.79 11.09
C GLN A 150 -4.63 -5.89 11.27
N SER A 151 -4.10 -5.69 12.48
CA SER A 151 -2.65 -5.66 12.73
C SER A 151 -1.95 -7.01 12.56
N THR A 152 -2.69 -8.12 12.50
CA THR A 152 -2.09 -9.45 12.32
C THR A 152 -1.43 -9.56 10.95
N GLY A 153 -2.13 -9.17 9.88
CA GLY A 153 -1.58 -9.18 8.52
C GLY A 153 -0.39 -8.22 8.38
N ASP A 154 -0.53 -7.00 8.91
CA ASP A 154 0.56 -6.01 8.93
C ASP A 154 1.81 -6.56 9.61
N ARG A 155 1.66 -7.22 10.77
CA ARG A 155 2.78 -7.84 11.49
C ARG A 155 3.44 -8.93 10.68
N LEU A 156 2.67 -9.81 10.04
CA LEU A 156 3.22 -10.89 9.21
C LEU A 156 4.01 -10.33 8.02
N VAL A 157 3.49 -9.28 7.36
CA VAL A 157 4.22 -8.59 6.29
C VAL A 157 5.50 -7.93 6.82
N LEU A 158 5.40 -7.21 7.93
CA LEU A 158 6.55 -6.50 8.51
C LEU A 158 7.62 -7.45 9.06
N ASP A 159 7.22 -8.58 9.62
CA ASP A 159 8.15 -9.62 10.10
C ASP A 159 8.80 -10.30 8.88
N LEU A 160 8.06 -10.61 7.81
CA LEU A 160 8.62 -11.21 6.59
C LEU A 160 9.60 -10.30 5.84
N LEU A 161 9.36 -8.99 5.85
CA LEU A 161 10.17 -8.00 5.12
C LEU A 161 11.24 -7.33 6.00
N GLY A 162 11.15 -7.47 7.32
CA GLY A 162 12.05 -6.82 8.29
C GLY A 162 13.23 -7.68 8.75
N ASP A 163 13.24 -8.98 8.39
CA ASP A 163 14.38 -9.90 8.52
C ASP A 163 15.38 -9.73 7.37
#